data_AF-A0A4Q5V8W9-F1
#
_entry.id   AF-A0A4Q5V8W9-F1
#
_cell.length_a   1.000
_cell.length_b   1.000
_cell.length_c   1.000
_cell.angle_alpha   90.00
_cell.angle_beta   90.00
_cell.angle_gamma   90.00
#
_symmetry.space_group_name_H-M   'P 1'
#
loop_
_entity.id
_entity.type
_entity.pdbx_description
1 polymer ?
#
loop_
_entity_poly.entity_id
_entity_poly.type
_entity_poly.pdbx_seq_one_letter_code
_entity_poly.pdbx_strand_id
1 'polypeptide(L)'
;MLTIVIAALLTASYRFLPDNLRYQIDALLDNSLERSKHLEKPSSATSTEEKKKYVLKLPDPGDFKKATDKTLVASAYIQRLEGVQVHDEGRVTTVLSDDRKGSKHQRFIVRTDEDISVLIAHNIDLAKRVKNIKQGDAVEFFGEYVWNEKGGVVHWTHHDPDGRHVSGWLKHDGTKYQ
;
A
#
# COMPACT_ATOMS: atom_id res chain seq x y z
N MET A 1 4.51 32.14 13.94
CA MET A 1 5.67 31.27 14.16
C MET A 1 5.60 30.15 13.14
N LEU A 2 6.31 30.34 12.03
CA LEU A 2 6.39 29.46 10.88
C LEU A 2 7.86 29.45 10.52
N THR A 3 8.59 28.49 11.09
CA THR A 3 10.01 28.33 10.78
C THR A 3 10.34 26.84 10.87
N ILE A 4 10.89 26.33 9.76
CA ILE A 4 11.79 25.18 9.67
C ILE A 4 11.11 23.80 9.68
N VAL A 5 10.58 23.36 8.52
CA VAL A 5 10.81 21.99 7.99
C VAL A 5 10.78 22.00 6.44
N ILE A 6 11.49 22.95 5.81
CA ILE A 6 11.85 22.83 4.37
C ILE A 6 13.34 22.52 4.20
N ALA A 7 14.13 22.50 5.29
CA ALA A 7 15.57 22.34 5.25
C ALA A 7 16.05 21.13 6.07
N ALA A 8 15.52 19.93 5.79
CA ALA A 8 16.07 18.68 6.31
C ALA A 8 15.69 17.47 5.46
N LEU A 9 16.10 17.48 4.18
CA LEU A 9 16.43 16.26 3.42
C LEU A 9 17.28 16.65 2.19
N LEU A 10 18.25 17.54 2.43
CA LEU A 10 19.52 17.54 1.71
C LEU A 10 20.35 16.37 2.25
N THR A 11 19.96 15.14 1.92
CA THR A 11 20.81 13.95 2.07
C THR A 11 20.74 13.14 0.79
N ALA A 12 21.77 12.31 0.57
CA ALA A 12 22.23 11.76 -0.71
C ALA A 12 21.21 11.02 -1.61
N SER A 13 19.96 10.90 -1.19
CA SER A 13 18.86 10.18 -1.83
C SER A 13 18.16 10.94 -2.97
N TYR A 14 18.19 12.29 -2.98
CA TYR A 14 17.50 13.11 -4.00
C TYR A 14 18.02 12.86 -5.43
N ARG A 15 19.30 12.48 -5.54
CA ARG A 15 20.00 12.23 -6.81
C ARG A 15 19.65 10.87 -7.44
N PHE A 16 18.99 9.99 -6.70
CA PHE A 16 18.59 8.65 -7.15
C PHE A 16 17.11 8.56 -7.53
N LEU A 17 16.37 9.68 -7.50
CA LEU A 17 15.00 9.73 -7.98
C LEU A 17 14.98 9.79 -9.53
N PRO A 18 13.99 9.14 -10.17
CA PRO A 18 13.77 9.27 -11.62
C PRO A 18 13.53 10.74 -12.02
N ASP A 19 14.02 11.15 -13.19
CA ASP A 19 14.03 12.56 -13.61
C ASP A 19 12.64 13.21 -13.68
N ASN A 20 11.60 12.43 -14.00
CA ASN A 20 10.23 12.91 -14.02
C ASN A 20 9.72 13.34 -12.64
N LEU A 21 10.19 12.69 -11.58
CA LEU A 21 9.81 12.95 -10.20
C LEU A 21 10.61 14.13 -9.64
N ARG A 22 11.88 14.25 -10.00
CA ARG A 22 12.71 15.42 -9.67
C ARG A 22 12.12 16.70 -10.25
N TYR A 23 11.73 16.68 -11.53
CA TYR A 23 11.10 17.82 -12.20
C TYR A 23 9.79 18.27 -11.54
N GLN A 24 8.94 17.34 -11.11
CA GLN A 24 7.69 17.66 -10.42
C GLN A 24 7.93 18.27 -9.04
N ILE A 25 8.95 17.80 -8.32
CA ILE A 25 9.34 18.33 -7.02
C ILE A 25 9.93 19.74 -7.16
N ASP A 26 10.83 19.96 -8.13
CA ASP A 26 11.43 21.27 -8.40
C ASP A 26 10.33 22.30 -8.78
N ALA A 27 9.37 21.91 -9.64
CA ALA A 27 8.24 22.77 -10.02
C ALA A 27 7.31 23.13 -8.84
N LEU A 28 7.15 22.21 -7.87
CA LEU A 28 6.36 22.46 -6.67
C LEU A 28 7.08 23.39 -5.69
N LEU A 29 8.41 23.28 -5.59
CA LEU A 29 9.23 24.15 -4.74
C LEU A 29 9.27 25.59 -5.27
N ASP A 30 9.47 25.77 -6.58
CA ASP A 30 9.46 27.10 -7.21
C ASP A 30 8.11 27.80 -7.04
N ASN A 31 7.01 27.06 -7.24
CA ASN A 31 5.66 27.61 -7.09
C ASN A 31 5.34 27.93 -5.61
N SER A 32 5.83 27.13 -4.66
CA SER A 32 5.68 27.39 -3.22
C SER A 32 6.46 28.62 -2.76
N LEU A 33 7.65 28.85 -3.31
CA LEU A 33 8.48 30.02 -3.00
C LEU A 33 7.85 31.32 -3.52
N GLU A 34 7.31 31.31 -4.74
CA GLU A 34 6.62 32.48 -5.30
C GLU A 34 5.30 32.81 -4.59
N ARG A 35 4.54 31.78 -4.19
CA ARG A 35 3.27 31.95 -3.44
C ARG A 35 3.45 32.45 -2.00
N SER A 36 4.66 32.31 -1.44
CA SER A 36 4.99 32.83 -0.10
C SER A 36 5.34 34.33 -0.08
N LYS A 37 5.66 34.93 -1.25
CA LYS A 37 6.02 36.35 -1.37
C LYS A 37 4.79 37.27 -1.45
N HIS A 38 3.62 36.73 -1.76
CA HIS A 38 2.36 37.46 -1.86
C HIS A 38 1.25 36.61 -1.25
N LEU A 39 0.75 36.95 -0.05
CA LEU A 39 -0.68 36.95 0.32
C LEU A 39 -0.90 37.16 1.83
N GLU A 40 -1.65 38.22 2.14
CA GLU A 40 -2.41 38.41 3.38
C GLU A 40 -3.56 37.40 3.50
N LYS A 41 -4.07 37.22 4.73
CA LYS A 41 -5.19 36.30 5.04
C LYS A 41 -6.54 36.78 4.48
N PRO A 42 -7.37 35.84 4.00
CA PRO A 42 -8.80 35.99 4.14
C PRO A 42 -9.55 34.75 4.65
N SER A 43 -10.79 35.06 5.02
CA SER A 43 -11.83 34.33 5.75
C SER A 43 -12.60 33.28 4.94
N SER A 44 -13.45 32.55 5.68
CA SER A 44 -14.33 31.42 5.36
C SER A 44 -15.20 31.51 4.10
N ALA A 45 -15.36 30.39 3.40
CA ALA A 45 -16.62 29.95 2.77
C ALA A 45 -16.59 28.46 2.38
N THR A 46 -17.76 27.84 2.48
CA THR A 46 -18.12 26.42 2.35
C THR A 46 -18.20 25.93 0.89
N SER A 47 -17.83 24.67 0.59
CA SER A 47 -18.57 23.76 -0.31
C SER A 47 -17.95 22.36 -0.44
N THR A 48 -18.86 21.43 -0.69
CA THR A 48 -18.89 19.97 -0.81
C THR A 48 -18.00 19.36 -1.89
N GLU A 49 -17.27 18.29 -1.53
CA GLU A 49 -16.98 17.03 -2.27
C GLU A 49 -15.67 16.42 -1.72
N GLU A 50 -15.77 15.45 -0.80
CA GLU A 50 -14.62 14.74 -0.23
C GLU A 50 -14.02 13.76 -1.25
N LYS A 51 -13.11 14.25 -2.11
CA LYS A 51 -11.99 13.41 -2.54
C LYS A 51 -11.13 13.16 -1.33
N LYS A 52 -11.18 11.95 -0.76
CA LYS A 52 -10.25 11.52 0.31
C LYS A 52 -8.82 11.68 -0.20
N LYS A 53 -8.20 12.80 0.19
CA LYS A 53 -6.78 13.06 0.00
C LYS A 53 -6.03 12.20 1.01
N TYR A 54 -5.71 10.96 0.64
CA TYR A 54 -4.80 10.17 1.45
C TYR A 54 -3.43 10.85 1.40
N VAL A 55 -3.06 11.50 2.50
CA VAL A 55 -1.70 11.99 2.72
C VAL A 55 -0.89 10.79 3.18
N LEU A 56 -0.04 10.25 2.29
CA LEU A 56 1.02 9.31 2.67
C LEU A 56 1.89 10.00 3.71
N LYS A 57 1.67 9.68 4.99
CA LYS A 57 2.60 10.02 6.06
C LYS A 57 3.67 8.94 6.07
N LEU A 58 4.87 9.30 5.61
CA LEU A 58 6.05 8.49 5.86
C LEU A 58 6.36 8.60 7.36
N PRO A 59 6.46 7.50 8.12
CA PRO A 59 6.83 7.55 9.53
C PRO A 59 8.22 8.18 9.71
N ASP A 60 8.39 8.97 10.77
CA ASP A 60 9.71 9.46 11.15
C ASP A 60 10.61 8.27 11.56
N PRO A 61 11.91 8.25 11.21
CA PRO A 61 12.82 7.13 11.48
C PRO A 61 13.02 6.79 12.96
N GLY A 62 12.55 7.65 13.88
CA GLY A 62 12.71 7.50 15.33
C GLY A 62 11.53 6.84 16.06
N ASP A 63 10.41 6.58 15.39
CA ASP A 63 9.13 6.25 16.04
C ASP A 63 8.65 4.80 15.82
N PHE A 64 9.57 3.86 15.60
CA PHE A 64 9.27 2.41 15.46
C PHE A 64 8.69 1.73 16.73
N LYS A 65 8.25 2.51 17.73
CA LYS A 65 7.71 2.00 19.00
C LYS A 65 6.41 2.64 19.47
N LYS A 66 5.54 3.17 18.60
CA LYS A 66 4.09 3.20 18.91
C LYS A 66 3.24 3.61 17.71
N ALA A 67 3.02 2.69 16.79
CA ALA A 67 1.87 2.81 15.91
C ALA A 67 1.28 1.42 15.65
N THR A 68 -0.02 1.31 15.91
CA THR A 68 -0.90 0.30 15.30
C THR A 68 -1.00 0.57 13.79
N ASP A 69 0.14 0.66 13.11
CA ASP A 69 0.23 1.04 11.71
C ASP A 69 0.08 -0.21 10.86
N LYS A 70 -1.15 -0.38 10.38
CA LYS A 70 -1.49 -1.21 9.22
C LYS A 70 -0.55 -0.80 8.08
N THR A 71 0.43 -1.66 7.76
CA THR A 71 1.29 -1.43 6.59
C THR A 71 0.45 -1.68 5.35
N LEU A 72 0.29 -0.64 4.53
CA LEU A 72 -0.41 -0.71 3.25
C LEU A 72 0.52 -1.23 2.16
N VAL A 73 -0.06 -1.88 1.15
CA VAL A 73 0.68 -2.36 -0.03
C VAL A 73 1.37 -1.21 -0.75
N ALA A 74 0.73 -0.04 -0.83
CA ALA A 74 1.33 1.14 -1.46
C ALA A 74 2.65 1.55 -0.82
N SER A 75 2.71 1.54 0.51
CA SER A 75 3.93 1.86 1.26
C SER A 75 5.02 0.82 1.01
N ALA A 76 4.66 -0.47 1.06
CA ALA A 76 5.58 -1.57 0.81
C ALA A 76 6.11 -1.59 -0.63
N TYR A 77 5.28 -1.21 -1.61
CA TYR A 77 5.67 -1.12 -3.01
C TYR A 77 6.65 0.02 -3.28
N ILE A 78 6.35 1.24 -2.81
CA ILE A 78 7.20 2.43 -3.00
C ILE A 78 8.59 2.21 -2.39
N GLN A 79 8.65 1.59 -1.22
CA GLN A 79 9.89 1.33 -0.48
C GLN A 79 10.60 0.04 -0.91
N ARG A 80 10.01 -0.74 -1.83
CA ARG A 80 10.52 -2.04 -2.28
C ARG A 80 10.78 -3.03 -1.14
N LEU A 81 9.82 -3.13 -0.22
CA LEU A 81 9.93 -3.99 0.96
C LEU A 81 9.69 -5.46 0.61
N GLU A 82 10.27 -6.33 1.43
CA GLU A 82 10.10 -7.78 1.37
C GLU A 82 9.91 -8.32 2.79
N GLY A 83 9.13 -9.40 2.94
CA GLY A 83 8.92 -10.04 4.23
C GLY A 83 8.14 -9.18 5.24
N VAL A 84 7.33 -8.23 4.75
CA VAL A 84 6.56 -7.33 5.61
C VAL A 84 5.10 -7.72 5.64
N GLN A 85 4.52 -7.75 6.83
CA GLN A 85 3.11 -8.05 6.99
C GLN A 85 2.27 -6.82 6.57
N VAL A 86 1.41 -7.00 5.58
CA VAL A 86 0.48 -5.97 5.10
C VAL A 86 -0.95 -6.34 5.46
N HIS A 87 -1.75 -5.34 5.80
CA HIS A 87 -3.20 -5.44 5.83
C HIS A 87 -3.69 -4.39 4.84
N ASP A 88 -4.52 -4.78 3.88
CA ASP A 88 -5.07 -3.85 2.89
C ASP A 88 -6.40 -4.36 2.33
N GLU A 89 -7.06 -3.54 1.53
CA GLU A 89 -8.25 -3.92 0.77
C GLU A 89 -8.17 -3.43 -0.68
N GLY A 90 -8.97 -4.05 -1.54
CA GLY A 90 -9.04 -3.65 -2.93
C GLY A 90 -10.04 -4.45 -3.74
N ARG A 91 -10.03 -4.21 -5.05
CA ARG A 91 -10.91 -4.89 -5.99
C ARG A 91 -10.18 -5.90 -6.84
N VAL A 92 -10.77 -7.08 -7.02
CA VAL A 92 -10.25 -8.11 -7.90
C VAL A 92 -10.32 -7.63 -9.35
N THR A 93 -9.17 -7.52 -10.02
CA THR A 93 -9.11 -7.13 -11.44
C THR A 93 -9.01 -8.35 -12.35
N THR A 94 -8.44 -9.45 -11.86
CA THR A 94 -8.28 -10.68 -12.66
C THR A 94 -8.26 -11.89 -11.75
N VAL A 95 -9.06 -12.91 -12.07
CA VAL A 95 -8.96 -14.24 -11.45
C VAL A 95 -8.08 -15.11 -12.34
N LEU A 96 -7.02 -15.68 -11.76
CA LEU A 96 -6.07 -16.53 -12.49
C LEU A 96 -6.39 -18.01 -12.24
N SER A 97 -5.85 -18.89 -13.08
CA SER A 97 -5.88 -20.32 -12.79
C SER A 97 -5.10 -20.61 -11.50
N ASP A 98 -5.61 -21.54 -10.70
CA ASP A 98 -4.89 -22.03 -9.53
C ASP A 98 -3.50 -22.53 -9.95
N ASP A 99 -2.48 -22.20 -9.17
CA ASP A 99 -1.18 -22.85 -9.27
C ASP A 99 -1.25 -24.20 -8.56
N ARG A 100 -0.74 -25.24 -9.23
CA ARG A 100 -0.75 -26.62 -8.75
C ARG A 100 0.64 -27.23 -8.68
N LYS A 101 1.70 -26.44 -8.92
CA LYS A 101 3.08 -26.89 -8.78
C LYS A 101 3.54 -26.67 -7.34
N GLY A 102 3.96 -27.74 -6.66
CA GLY A 102 4.25 -27.67 -5.22
C GLY A 102 2.98 -27.45 -4.42
N SER A 103 3.04 -26.60 -3.39
CA SER A 103 1.86 -26.19 -2.64
C SER A 103 0.86 -25.46 -3.56
N LYS A 104 -0.41 -25.85 -3.50
CA LYS A 104 -1.45 -25.31 -4.36
C LYS A 104 -1.83 -23.91 -3.91
N HIS A 105 -1.93 -22.99 -4.86
CA HIS A 105 -2.32 -21.61 -4.59
C HIS A 105 -3.50 -21.19 -5.48
N GLN A 106 -4.54 -20.64 -4.87
CA GLN A 106 -5.49 -19.82 -5.59
C GLN A 106 -4.86 -18.45 -5.84
N ARG A 107 -4.99 -17.95 -7.08
CA ARG A 107 -4.33 -16.73 -7.52
C ARG A 107 -5.32 -15.75 -8.13
N PHE A 108 -5.21 -14.49 -7.77
CA PHE A 108 -5.96 -13.40 -8.37
C PHE A 108 -5.24 -12.08 -8.13
N ILE A 109 -5.45 -11.12 -9.02
CA ILE A 109 -4.87 -9.78 -8.93
C ILE A 109 -5.87 -8.87 -8.26
N VAL A 110 -5.41 -8.12 -7.26
CA VAL A 110 -6.18 -7.09 -6.57
C VAL A 110 -5.57 -5.73 -6.89
N ARG A 111 -6.42 -4.75 -7.15
CA ARG A 111 -6.06 -3.34 -7.26
C ARG A 111 -6.48 -2.65 -5.97
N THR A 112 -5.51 -2.12 -5.21
CA THR A 112 -5.79 -1.37 -3.98
C THR A 112 -6.38 0.00 -4.29
N ASP A 113 -6.88 0.68 -3.28
CA ASP A 113 -7.44 2.04 -3.40
C ASP A 113 -6.39 3.08 -3.82
N GLU A 114 -5.10 2.82 -3.58
CA GLU A 114 -3.96 3.62 -4.04
C GLU A 114 -3.46 3.25 -5.45
N ASP A 115 -4.28 2.53 -6.22
CA ASP A 115 -4.00 2.13 -7.60
C ASP A 115 -2.79 1.20 -7.80
N ILE A 116 -2.31 0.53 -6.74
CA ILE A 116 -1.27 -0.52 -6.84
C ILE A 116 -1.93 -1.86 -7.14
N SER A 117 -1.34 -2.62 -8.07
CA SER A 117 -1.79 -3.98 -8.39
C SER A 117 -0.94 -4.99 -7.65
N VAL A 118 -1.54 -5.94 -6.96
CA VAL A 118 -0.83 -6.96 -6.20
C VAL A 118 -1.38 -8.35 -6.51
N LEU A 119 -0.49 -9.34 -6.63
CA LEU A 119 -0.90 -10.73 -6.77
C LEU A 119 -1.20 -11.32 -5.39
N ILE A 120 -2.42 -11.80 -5.17
CA ILE A 120 -2.72 -12.65 -4.02
C ILE A 120 -2.38 -14.09 -4.38
N ALA A 121 -1.51 -14.73 -3.59
CA ALA A 121 -1.17 -16.15 -3.67
C ALA A 121 -1.65 -16.86 -2.40
N HIS A 122 -2.90 -17.32 -2.41
CA HIS A 122 -3.53 -17.95 -1.25
C HIS A 122 -3.33 -19.46 -1.27
N ASN A 123 -2.60 -19.99 -0.29
CA ASN A 123 -2.31 -21.42 -0.21
C ASN A 123 -3.59 -22.21 0.16
N ILE A 124 -4.09 -23.00 -0.79
CA ILE A 124 -5.34 -23.76 -0.64
C ILE A 124 -5.13 -25.20 -0.16
N ASP A 125 -3.89 -25.60 0.12
CA ASP A 125 -3.62 -26.81 0.88
C ASP A 125 -3.77 -26.54 2.40
N LEU A 126 -3.53 -25.30 2.83
CA LEU A 126 -3.58 -24.87 4.24
C LEU A 126 -4.89 -24.18 4.63
N ALA A 127 -5.52 -23.47 3.70
CA ALA A 127 -6.78 -22.76 3.90
C ALA A 127 -7.83 -23.15 2.86
N LYS A 128 -9.10 -22.87 3.14
CA LYS A 128 -10.17 -23.10 2.16
C LYS A 128 -10.02 -22.11 0.99
N ARG A 129 -10.10 -22.63 -0.25
CA ARG A 129 -10.23 -21.81 -1.46
C ARG A 129 -11.39 -20.80 -1.32
N VAL A 130 -11.16 -19.55 -1.70
CA VAL A 130 -12.18 -18.50 -1.76
C VAL A 130 -13.21 -18.86 -2.82
N LYS A 131 -14.46 -18.99 -2.40
CA LYS A 131 -15.56 -19.42 -3.25
C LYS A 131 -16.09 -18.25 -4.07
N ASN A 132 -16.44 -18.51 -5.33
CA ASN A 132 -17.15 -17.56 -6.21
C ASN A 132 -16.50 -16.17 -6.38
N ILE A 133 -15.21 -16.04 -6.10
CA ILE A 133 -14.46 -14.81 -6.35
C ILE A 133 -14.45 -14.50 -7.85
N LYS A 134 -14.81 -13.26 -8.19
CA LYS A 134 -14.89 -12.78 -9.58
C LYS A 134 -14.31 -11.38 -9.68
N GLN A 135 -14.02 -10.97 -10.92
CA GLN A 135 -13.60 -9.60 -11.21
C GLN A 135 -14.64 -8.59 -10.69
N GLY A 136 -14.16 -7.52 -10.06
CA GLY A 136 -14.97 -6.45 -9.46
C GLY A 136 -15.24 -6.64 -7.96
N ASP A 137 -15.09 -7.86 -7.43
CA ASP A 137 -15.33 -8.16 -6.03
C ASP A 137 -14.36 -7.40 -5.11
N ALA A 138 -14.84 -6.97 -3.95
CA ALA A 138 -14.01 -6.42 -2.91
C ALA A 138 -13.38 -7.55 -2.08
N VAL A 139 -12.10 -7.42 -1.77
CA VAL A 139 -11.36 -8.34 -0.91
C VAL A 139 -10.54 -7.52 0.08
N GLU A 140 -10.65 -7.90 1.36
CA GLU A 140 -9.77 -7.45 2.43
C GLU A 140 -8.77 -8.57 2.73
N PHE A 141 -7.50 -8.24 2.93
CA PHE A 141 -6.46 -9.25 3.10
C PHE A 141 -5.43 -8.84 4.14
N PHE A 142 -4.89 -9.85 4.82
CA PHE A 142 -3.76 -9.75 5.71
C PHE A 142 -2.75 -10.85 5.37
N GLY A 143 -1.54 -10.49 5.02
CA GLY A 143 -0.52 -11.45 4.59
C GLY A 143 0.88 -10.83 4.50
N GLU A 144 1.87 -11.65 4.20
CA GLU A 144 3.22 -11.18 3.93
C GLU A 144 3.31 -10.64 2.50
N TYR A 145 3.93 -9.48 2.33
CA TYR A 145 4.20 -8.85 1.05
C TYR A 145 5.65 -9.04 0.64
N VAL A 146 5.86 -9.33 -0.64
CA VAL A 146 7.17 -9.39 -1.29
C VAL A 146 7.13 -8.55 -2.56
N TRP A 147 8.08 -7.63 -2.70
CA TRP A 147 8.17 -6.73 -3.84
C TRP A 147 8.51 -7.45 -5.15
N ASN A 148 7.95 -6.93 -6.25
CA ASN A 148 8.44 -7.16 -7.61
C ASN A 148 8.01 -5.99 -8.52
N GLU A 149 8.54 -5.93 -9.74
CA GLU A 149 8.23 -4.87 -10.72
C GLU A 149 6.77 -4.81 -11.16
N LYS A 150 5.96 -5.84 -10.85
CA LYS A 150 4.53 -5.92 -11.19
C LYS A 150 3.62 -5.50 -10.03
N GLY A 151 4.17 -4.93 -8.98
CA GLY A 151 3.41 -4.45 -7.81
C GLY A 151 3.41 -5.38 -6.61
N GLY A 152 4.14 -6.51 -6.69
CA GLY A 152 4.37 -7.42 -5.57
C GLY A 152 3.42 -8.61 -5.47
N VAL A 153 3.71 -9.47 -4.50
CA VAL A 153 2.91 -10.65 -4.15
C VAL A 153 2.55 -10.57 -2.68
N VAL A 154 1.29 -10.86 -2.34
CA VAL A 154 0.87 -11.15 -0.97
C VAL A 154 0.60 -12.64 -0.84
N HIS A 155 1.31 -13.27 0.08
CA HIS A 155 1.21 -14.68 0.43
C HIS A 155 1.05 -14.80 1.95
N TRP A 156 1.16 -16.01 2.52
CA TRP A 156 0.89 -16.25 3.94
C TRP A 156 -0.50 -15.77 4.40
N THR A 157 -1.49 -15.79 3.51
CA THR A 157 -2.88 -15.39 3.81
C THR A 157 -3.68 -16.53 4.47
N HIS A 158 -3.02 -17.27 5.36
CA HIS A 158 -3.56 -18.43 6.08
C HIS A 158 -2.92 -18.54 7.47
N HIS A 159 -3.48 -19.40 8.31
CA HIS A 159 -2.82 -19.78 9.54
C HIS A 159 -1.56 -20.63 9.26
N ASP A 160 -0.47 -20.35 9.95
CA ASP A 160 0.71 -21.22 9.96
C ASP A 160 0.51 -22.32 11.02
N PRO A 161 0.35 -23.61 10.65
CA PRO A 161 0.09 -24.68 11.60
C PRO A 161 1.19 -24.85 12.66
N ASP A 162 2.42 -24.46 12.34
CA ASP A 162 3.56 -24.57 13.26
C ASP A 162 3.78 -23.29 14.08
N GLY A 163 3.04 -22.21 13.81
CA GLY A 163 3.13 -20.93 14.52
C GLY A 163 4.48 -20.23 14.40
N ARG A 164 5.25 -20.50 13.34
CA ARG A 164 6.57 -19.92 13.06
C ARG A 164 6.47 -18.61 12.28
N HIS A 165 5.37 -18.39 11.59
CA HIS A 165 5.07 -17.19 10.82
C HIS A 165 3.81 -16.48 11.35
N VAL A 166 3.75 -15.15 11.18
CA VAL A 166 2.53 -14.38 11.43
C VAL A 166 1.40 -14.93 10.56
N SER A 167 0.28 -15.30 11.18
CA SER A 167 -0.88 -15.82 10.45
C SER A 167 -1.55 -14.72 9.64
N GLY A 168 -1.96 -15.04 8.41
CA GLY A 168 -2.74 -14.17 7.56
C GLY A 168 -4.15 -14.69 7.29
N TRP A 169 -4.86 -13.98 6.42
CA TRP A 169 -6.22 -14.32 6.02
C TRP A 169 -6.66 -13.52 4.79
N LEU A 170 -7.70 -14.02 4.13
CA LEU A 170 -8.51 -13.28 3.17
C LEU A 170 -9.93 -13.11 3.70
N LYS A 171 -10.61 -12.03 3.31
CA LYS A 171 -12.02 -11.83 3.59
C LYS A 171 -12.74 -11.35 2.33
N HIS A 172 -13.78 -12.09 1.97
CA HIS A 172 -14.59 -11.89 0.77
C HIS A 172 -16.05 -12.18 1.11
N ASP A 173 -16.96 -11.29 0.72
CA ASP A 173 -18.40 -11.37 1.01
C ASP A 173 -18.70 -11.70 2.49
N GLY A 174 -17.98 -11.04 3.41
CA GLY A 174 -18.11 -11.22 4.87
C GLY A 174 -17.52 -12.52 5.42
N THR A 175 -17.05 -13.43 4.56
CA THR A 175 -16.43 -14.70 4.97
C THR A 175 -14.92 -14.55 5.06
N LYS A 176 -14.34 -14.96 6.21
CA LYS A 176 -12.89 -15.03 6.41
C LYS A 176 -12.36 -16.42 6.03
N TYR A 177 -11.26 -16.45 5.30
CA TYR A 177 -10.52 -17.63 4.85
C TYR A 177 -9.11 -17.57 5.46
N GLN A 178 -8.73 -18.61 6.20
CA GLN A 178 -7.40 -18.78 6.80
C GLN A 178 -7.10 -20.25 7.08
#